data_AF-A0A4Q0YB61-F1
#
_entry.id   AF-A0A4Q0YB61-F1
#
_cell.length_a   1.000
_cell.length_b   1.000
_cell.length_c   1.000
_cell.angle_alpha   90.00
_cell.angle_beta   90.00
_cell.angle_gamma   90.00
#
_symmetry.space_group_name_H-M   'P 1'
#
loop_
_entity.id
_entity.type
_entity.pdbx_description
1 polymer ?
#
loop_
_entity_poly.entity_id
_entity_poly.type
_entity_poly.pdbx_seq_one_letter_code
_entity_poly.pdbx_strand_id
1 'polypeptide(L)' 'MNDTQIPFLKVFKSFKKTDVLKTIYESIMFIILQGSKIVSIGDKFFHYDCGKYLISSTYLPITRKNNLCK' A
#
# COMPACT_ATOMS: atom_id res chain seq x y z
N MET A 1 8.06 3.64 -10.49
CA MET A 1 7.96 4.70 -9.45
C MET A 1 8.67 5.90 -10.03
N ASN A 2 8.14 7.09 -9.80
CA ASN A 2 8.66 8.35 -10.30
C ASN A 2 9.17 9.15 -9.10
N ASP A 3 10.39 9.68 -9.24
CA ASP A 3 10.97 10.58 -8.26
C ASP A 3 10.34 11.97 -8.36
N THR A 4 10.42 12.72 -7.27
CA THR A 4 9.90 14.09 -7.18
C THR A 4 10.98 15.00 -6.61
N GLN A 5 10.76 16.31 -6.67
CA GLN A 5 11.64 17.28 -6.02
C GLN A 5 11.54 17.25 -4.48
N ILE A 6 10.55 16.54 -3.92
CA ILE A 6 10.39 16.35 -2.48
C ILE A 6 11.19 15.11 -2.07
N PRO A 7 12.19 15.25 -1.18
CA PRO A 7 12.97 14.11 -0.71
C PRO A 7 12.09 13.00 -0.12
N PHE A 8 12.43 11.75 -0.44
CA PHE A 8 11.74 10.54 0.03
C PHE A 8 10.26 10.39 -0.41
N LEU A 9 9.74 11.30 -1.23
CA LEU A 9 8.43 11.16 -1.86
C LEU A 9 8.56 10.49 -3.22
N LYS A 10 7.93 9.32 -3.35
CA LYS A 10 7.82 8.61 -4.63
C LYS A 10 6.37 8.50 -5.05
N VAL A 11 6.10 8.76 -6.32
CA VAL A 11 4.76 8.65 -6.91
C VAL A 11 4.73 7.49 -7.89
N PHE A 12 3.65 6.72 -7.92
CA PHE A 12 3.47 5.71 -8.95
C PHE A 12 1.99 5.60 -9.33
N LYS A 13 1.75 5.17 -10.57
CA LYS A 13 0.43 4.89 -11.11
C LYS A 13 0.44 3.52 -11.74
N SER A 14 -0.64 2.76 -11.55
CA SER A 14 -0.87 1.50 -12.26
C SER A 14 -2.33 1.45 -12.67
N PHE A 15 -2.58 0.98 -13.89
CA PHE A 15 -3.92 0.64 -14.38
C PHE A 15 -4.21 -0.86 -14.23
N LYS A 16 -3.17 -1.67 -14.00
CA LYS A 16 -3.31 -3.10 -13.72
C LYS A 16 -3.56 -3.33 -12.23
N LYS A 17 -4.39 -4.33 -11.92
CA LYS A 17 -4.55 -4.83 -10.54
C LYS A 17 -3.19 -5.25 -9.99
N THR A 18 -2.97 -5.00 -8.70
CA THR A 18 -1.71 -5.32 -8.04
C THR A 18 -1.69 -6.81 -7.72
N ASP A 19 -0.63 -7.51 -8.10
CA ASP A 19 -0.47 -8.92 -7.75
C ASP A 19 -0.32 -9.13 -6.24
N VAL A 20 -0.59 -10.36 -5.80
CA VAL A 20 -0.36 -10.76 -4.42
C VAL A 20 1.14 -10.71 -4.15
N LEU A 21 1.54 -9.90 -3.16
CA LEU A 21 2.94 -9.69 -2.83
C LEU A 21 3.11 -9.74 -1.31
N LYS A 22 4.09 -10.52 -0.85
CA LYS A 22 4.59 -10.49 0.54
C LYS A 22 5.81 -9.58 0.59
N THR A 23 5.79 -8.59 1.47
CA THR A 23 6.90 -7.64 1.61
C THR A 23 6.94 -7.06 3.02
N ILE A 24 8.00 -6.33 3.35
CA ILE A 24 8.14 -5.60 4.61
C ILE A 24 8.00 -4.12 4.28
N TYR A 25 7.04 -3.45 4.91
CA TYR A 25 6.98 -2.00 4.91
C TYR A 25 7.92 -1.48 5.97
N GLU A 26 8.89 -0.66 5.58
CA GLU A 26 9.70 0.12 6.50
C GLU A 26 8.89 1.28 7.10
N SER A 27 9.54 2.17 7.85
CA SER A 27 8.91 3.42 8.30
C SER A 27 8.50 4.28 7.11
N ILE A 28 7.21 4.23 6.74
CA ILE A 28 6.69 4.82 5.50
C ILE A 28 5.21 5.19 5.66
N MET A 29 4.78 6.20 4.88
CA MET A 29 3.38 6.59 4.72
C MET A 29 2.91 6.31 3.29
N PHE A 30 1.76 5.65 3.16
CA PHE A 30 1.10 5.42 1.86
C PHE A 30 -0.21 6.21 1.79
N ILE A 31 -0.29 7.09 0.79
CA ILE A 31 -1.49 7.87 0.46
C ILE A 31 -2.01 7.40 -0.90
N ILE A 32 -3.32 7.16 -1.00
CA ILE A 32 -3.97 6.78 -2.26
C ILE A 32 -4.67 8.02 -2.82
N LEU A 33 -4.22 8.48 -3.99
CA LEU A 33 -4.88 9.60 -4.67
C LEU A 33 -6.12 9.15 -5.46
N GLN A 34 -6.09 7.93 -6.01
CA GLN A 34 -7.20 7.35 -6.77
C GLN A 34 -7.19 5.82 -6.64
N GLY A 35 -8.38 5.24 -6.49
CA GLY A 35 -8.57 3.80 -6.31
C GLY A 35 -8.48 3.38 -4.85
N SER A 36 -8.05 2.14 -4.61
CA SER A 36 -7.87 1.63 -3.25
C SER A 36 -6.87 0.46 -3.19
N LYS A 37 -6.45 0.10 -1.98
CA LYS A 37 -5.58 -1.04 -1.70
C LYS A 37 -6.04 -1.79 -0.45
N ILE A 38 -5.77 -3.09 -0.44
CA ILE A 38 -5.98 -3.96 0.72
C ILE A 38 -4.65 -4.62 1.07
N VAL A 39 -4.28 -4.55 2.33
CA VAL A 39 -3.14 -5.27 2.90
C VAL A 39 -3.62 -6.12 4.08
N SER A 40 -2.94 -7.23 4.33
CA SER A 40 -3.08 -7.97 5.56
C SER A 40 -1.81 -7.88 6.40
N ILE A 41 -1.99 -7.70 7.71
CA ILE A 41 -0.95 -7.73 8.74
C ILE A 41 -1.37 -8.83 9.72
N GLY A 42 -0.67 -9.95 9.69
CA GLY A 42 -1.16 -11.19 10.30
C GLY A 42 -2.55 -11.52 9.76
N ASP A 43 -3.51 -11.67 10.67
CA ASP A 43 -4.89 -12.05 10.34
C ASP A 43 -5.83 -10.84 10.12
N LYS A 44 -5.32 -9.61 10.25
CA LYS A 44 -6.11 -8.39 10.08
C LYS A 44 -5.98 -7.84 8.67
N PHE A 45 -7.10 -7.42 8.09
CA PHE A 45 -7.15 -6.76 6.79
C PHE A 45 -7.38 -5.26 6.94
N PHE A 46 -6.60 -4.47 6.22
CA PHE A 46 -6.70 -3.02 6.18
C PHE A 46 -6.98 -2.57 4.75
N HIS A 47 -8.13 -1.94 4.55
CA HIS A 47 -8.51 -1.31 3.29
C HIS A 47 -8.29 0.20 3.39
N TYR A 48 -7.58 0.76 2.42
CA TYR A 48 -7.27 2.18 2.37
C TYR A 48 -7.48 2.72 0.95
N ASP A 49 -8.06 3.91 0.87
CA ASP A 49 -8.53 4.60 -0.34
C ASP A 49 -8.27 6.11 -0.21
N CYS A 50 -8.92 6.95 -1.00
CA CYS A 50 -8.70 8.40 -0.95
C CYS A 50 -9.00 9.04 0.42
N GLY A 51 -9.82 8.41 1.27
CA GLY A 51 -10.18 8.91 2.60
C GLY A 51 -9.41 8.25 3.75
N LYS A 52 -8.61 7.22 3.47
CA LYS A 52 -7.89 6.44 4.49
C LYS A 52 -6.45 6.23 4.06
N TYR A 53 -5.49 6.46 4.95
CA TYR A 53 -4.07 6.22 4.69
C TYR A 53 -3.52 5.16 5.63
N LEU A 54 -2.41 4.54 5.22
CA LEU A 54 -1.65 3.62 6.06
C LEU A 54 -0.30 4.25 6.39
N ILE A 55 0.00 4.36 7.68
CA ILE A 55 1.31 4.80 8.17
C ILE A 55 1.94 3.66 8.97
N SER A 56 3.23 3.43 8.75
CA SER A 56 4.06 2.56 9.56
C SER A 56 5.21 3.35 10.15
N SER A 57 5.44 3.19 11.45
CA SER A 57 6.63 3.70 12.15
C SER A 57 7.66 2.60 12.45
N THR A 58 7.44 1.39 11.93
CA THR A 58 8.26 0.20 12.17
C THR A 58 8.27 -0.71 10.93
N TYR A 59 9.05 -1.78 10.99
CA TYR A 59 9.03 -2.82 9.99
C TYR A 59 7.76 -3.66 10.13
N LEU A 60 6.83 -3.51 9.18
CA LEU A 60 5.58 -4.26 9.15
C LEU A 60 5.61 -5.32 8.04
N PRO A 61 5.56 -6.62 8.38
CA PRO A 61 5.35 -7.66 7.37
C PRO A 61 3.91 -7.57 6.87
N ILE A 62 3.76 -7.33 5.57
CA ILE A 62 2.46 -7.18 4.92
C ILE A 62 2.30 -8.17 3.78
N THR A 63 1.07 -8.67 3.62
CA THR A 63 0.66 -9.35 2.38
C THR A 63 -0.36 -8.48 1.66
N ARG A 64 -0.08 -8.09 0.42
CA ARG A 64 -1.08 -7.45 -0.45
C ARG A 64 -2.00 -8.53 -0.99
N LYS A 65 -3.31 -8.37 -0.83
CA LYS A 65 -4.30 -9.29 -1.41
C LYS A 65 -4.94 -8.66 -2.64
N ASN A 66 -5.18 -9.49 -3.65
CA ASN A 66 -6.23 -9.22 -4.64
C ASN A 66 -7.57 -9.61 -4.03
N ASN A 67 -8.62 -8.85 -4.33
CA ASN A 67 -9.99 -9.31 -4.12
C ASN A 67 -10.26 -10.52 -5.03
N LEU A 68 -9.94 -11.72 -4.55
CA LEU A 68 -10.69 -12.91 -4.87
C LEU A 68 -11.78 -12.99 -3.80
N CYS A 69 -12.95 -12.41 -4.10
CA CYS A 69 -14.18 -12.96 -3.54
C CYS A 69 -14.17 -14.45 -3.86
N LYS A 70 -14.46 -15.26 -2.84
CA LYS A 70 -14.62 -16.72 -2.94
C LYS A 70 -15.51 -17.09 -4.11
#